data_AF-A0A6M0HMC0-F1
#
_entry.id   AF-A0A6M0HMC0-F1
#
_cell.length_a   1.000
_cell.length_b   1.000
_cell.length_c   1.000
_cell.angle_alpha   90.00
_cell.angle_beta   90.00
_cell.angle_gamma   90.00
#
_symmetry.space_group_name_H-M   'P 1'
#
loop_
_entity.id
_entity.type
_entity.pdbx_description
1 polymer ?
#
loop_
_entity_poly.entity_id
_entity_poly.type
_entity_poly.pdbx_seq_one_letter_code
_entity_poly.pdbx_strand_id
1 'polypeptide(L)'
;MSGTPRLVVLIALTALSFLAIAGALPGRALACGFVEAPSDCDEGSEGGGARWMLKRVAAAVAADEPKALQDFTRGEAGFRTADNYVFCVGPTGTMTAHPNPILRDHDVRDLHDETGHYFIADMLRTAKPGEVSEIHYLFPRLGSTKAVPKTTFYTRAGDQVCAVGSYDGDASAHDQTVETSAVQLRDRLDKTLPVALRPTWNAYLEAVAHEAAERDATMDRLRDSVRRTQALLAGTSTGAASPAP
;
A
#
# COMPACT_ATOMS: atom_id res chain seq x y z
N MET A 1 -12.65 75.73 39.28
CA MET A 1 -13.46 76.76 38.58
C MET A 1 -13.83 76.18 37.22
N SER A 2 -15.15 76.07 36.97
CA SER A 2 -15.88 75.92 35.69
C SER A 2 -15.21 75.16 34.53
N GLY A 3 -15.80 74.17 33.89
CA GLY A 3 -17.18 73.70 33.88
C GLY A 3 -17.38 72.84 32.62
N THR A 4 -17.94 71.65 32.80
CA THR A 4 -18.64 70.86 31.76
C THR A 4 -20.10 71.40 31.68
N PRO A 5 -21.08 70.80 30.95
CA PRO A 5 -21.09 69.83 29.84
C PRO A 5 -22.10 70.24 28.72
N ARG A 6 -22.24 69.43 27.65
CA ARG A 6 -23.54 69.04 27.03
C ARG A 6 -23.27 68.05 25.88
N LEU A 7 -23.67 66.77 26.02
CA LEU A 7 -24.93 66.16 25.53
C LEU A 7 -24.72 65.67 24.07
N VAL A 8 -24.81 64.40 23.68
CA VAL A 8 -25.94 63.45 23.63
C VAL A 8 -25.32 62.13 23.07
N VAL A 9 -25.22 61.02 23.82
CA VAL A 9 -26.10 59.82 23.82
C VAL A 9 -25.92 58.85 22.61
N LEU A 10 -25.59 57.58 22.91
CA LEU A 10 -26.24 56.30 22.52
C LEU A 10 -25.35 55.16 21.94
N ILE A 11 -25.56 53.94 22.50
CA ILE A 11 -25.32 52.55 21.97
C ILE A 11 -23.86 52.04 21.96
N ALA A 12 -23.38 51.22 22.90
CA ALA A 12 -23.61 49.77 23.16
C ALA A 12 -23.06 48.78 22.09
N LEU A 13 -22.22 47.85 22.56
CA LEU A 13 -21.87 46.53 21.97
C LEU A 13 -21.03 46.48 20.66
N THR A 14 -19.73 46.17 20.77
CA THR A 14 -19.10 44.86 20.42
C THR A 14 -17.59 44.97 20.11
N ALA A 15 -16.89 43.89 20.48
CA ALA A 15 -15.74 43.29 19.79
C ALA A 15 -14.30 43.81 19.99
N LEU A 16 -13.50 42.88 20.53
CA LEU A 16 -12.08 42.55 20.28
C LEU A 16 -11.00 43.60 20.60
N SER A 17 -10.03 43.21 21.46
CA SER A 17 -8.63 42.99 21.02
C SER A 17 -7.59 42.93 22.15
N PHE A 18 -6.80 41.82 22.17
CA PHE A 18 -5.40 41.70 22.65
C PHE A 18 -5.16 41.79 24.17
N LEU A 19 -4.29 41.02 24.85
CA LEU A 19 -3.30 39.99 24.54
C LEU A 19 -2.85 39.45 25.91
N ALA A 20 -3.00 38.15 26.21
CA ALA A 20 -2.42 37.55 27.42
C ALA A 20 -1.83 36.17 27.09
N ILE A 21 -0.53 36.09 27.35
CA ILE A 21 0.42 35.02 27.06
C ILE A 21 0.17 33.84 27.99
N ALA A 22 -0.11 32.66 27.43
CA ALA A 22 0.10 31.36 28.06
C ALA A 22 0.04 30.24 26.98
N GLY A 23 1.00 30.26 26.05
CA GLY A 23 1.21 29.16 25.12
C GLY A 23 2.03 28.07 25.79
N ALA A 24 1.37 26.96 26.10
CA ALA A 24 1.96 25.73 26.59
C ALA A 24 2.98 25.14 25.59
N LEU A 25 3.93 24.37 26.15
CA LEU A 25 4.97 23.57 25.50
C LEU A 25 4.56 23.02 24.11
N PRO A 26 5.30 23.29 23.03
CA PRO A 26 5.20 22.45 21.85
C PRO A 26 5.84 21.10 22.22
N GLY A 27 4.99 20.07 22.29
CA GLY A 27 5.41 18.68 22.25
C GLY A 27 6.38 18.48 21.09
N ARG A 28 7.38 17.63 21.32
CA ARG A 28 8.35 17.18 20.32
C ARG A 28 7.56 16.55 19.16
N ALA A 29 7.27 17.35 18.14
CA ALA A 29 6.99 16.85 16.81
C ALA A 29 8.29 16.21 16.33
N LEU A 30 8.31 14.88 16.27
CA LEU A 30 9.27 14.14 15.48
C LEU A 30 9.20 14.70 14.06
N ALA A 31 10.28 15.36 13.64
CA ALA A 31 10.46 15.84 12.30
C ALA A 31 10.48 14.63 11.36
N CYS A 32 9.38 14.37 10.67
CA CYS A 32 9.37 13.55 9.46
C CYS A 32 10.13 14.32 8.38
N GLY A 33 11.40 13.98 8.20
CA GLY A 33 12.24 14.54 7.15
C GLY A 33 11.79 14.06 5.78
N PHE A 34 11.43 15.02 4.93
CA PHE A 34 11.44 15.04 3.46
C PHE A 34 11.33 13.71 2.68
N VAL A 35 10.27 13.66 1.87
CA VAL A 35 9.81 12.62 0.92
C VAL A 35 8.92 11.56 1.59
N GLU A 36 7.61 11.78 1.50
CA GLU A 36 6.55 10.91 2.00
C GLU A 36 6.62 9.50 1.39
N ALA A 37 7.32 8.59 2.07
CA ALA A 37 6.82 7.26 2.29
C ALA A 37 6.31 7.21 3.74
N PRO A 38 4.99 7.25 3.99
CA PRO A 38 4.46 6.97 5.31
C PRO A 38 4.81 5.53 5.66
N SER A 39 5.38 5.34 6.84
CA SER A 39 5.68 4.06 7.48
C SER A 39 4.44 3.23 7.85
N ASP A 40 3.37 3.30 7.05
CA ASP A 40 2.31 2.29 6.97
C ASP A 40 2.67 1.25 5.89
N CYS A 41 3.96 0.97 5.76
CA CYS A 41 4.48 -0.10 4.93
C CYS A 41 4.06 -1.43 5.56
N ASP A 42 2.86 -1.86 5.19
CA ASP A 42 2.36 -3.24 5.24
C ASP A 42 3.23 -4.17 4.36
N GLU A 43 4.49 -3.81 4.10
CA GLU A 43 5.47 -4.50 3.25
C GLU A 43 5.78 -5.93 3.73
N GLY A 44 5.32 -6.31 4.92
CA GLY A 44 5.39 -7.67 5.45
C GLY A 44 4.14 -8.55 5.23
N SER A 45 3.04 -8.03 4.65
CA SER A 45 1.84 -8.83 4.34
C SER A 45 1.79 -9.23 2.86
N GLU A 46 1.26 -10.43 2.57
CA GLU A 46 0.92 -10.81 1.19
C GLU A 46 0.05 -9.71 0.55
N GLY A 47 0.59 -9.04 -0.47
CA GLY A 47 -0.12 -7.97 -1.18
C GLY A 47 0.02 -6.55 -0.60
N GLY A 48 0.84 -6.31 0.43
CA GLY A 48 1.02 -4.98 1.04
C GLY A 48 1.37 -3.87 0.04
N GLY A 49 2.31 -4.16 -0.88
CA GLY A 49 2.67 -3.23 -1.97
C GLY A 49 1.53 -2.95 -2.96
N ALA A 50 0.65 -3.94 -3.20
CA ALA A 50 -0.49 -3.78 -4.09
C ALA A 50 -1.62 -2.96 -3.44
N ARG A 51 -1.92 -3.19 -2.16
CA ARG A 51 -2.86 -2.36 -1.38
C ARG A 51 -2.39 -0.91 -1.27
N TRP A 52 -1.10 -0.69 -1.04
CA TRP A 52 -0.50 0.64 -1.03
C TRP A 52 -0.63 1.34 -2.39
N MET A 53 -0.29 0.64 -3.47
CA MET A 53 -0.42 1.19 -4.83
C MET A 53 -1.88 1.55 -5.14
N LEU A 54 -2.85 0.74 -4.73
CA LEU A 54 -4.26 0.98 -4.97
C LEU A 54 -4.77 2.26 -4.28
N LYS A 55 -4.28 2.57 -3.08
CA LYS A 55 -4.60 3.85 -2.40
C LYS A 55 -4.13 5.05 -3.25
N ARG A 56 -2.95 4.96 -3.85
CA ARG A 56 -2.41 6.00 -4.76
C ARG A 56 -3.19 6.09 -6.07
N VAL A 57 -3.67 4.96 -6.59
CA VAL A 57 -4.54 4.91 -7.78
C VAL A 57 -5.82 5.70 -7.55
N ALA A 58 -6.51 5.46 -6.43
CA ALA A 58 -7.74 6.19 -6.10
C ALA A 58 -7.50 7.70 -5.97
N ALA A 59 -6.38 8.10 -5.34
CA ALA A 59 -6.00 9.51 -5.23
C ALA A 59 -5.66 10.15 -6.59
N ALA A 60 -4.97 9.42 -7.49
CA ALA A 60 -4.64 9.91 -8.82
C ALA A 60 -5.88 10.10 -9.69
N VAL A 61 -6.82 9.16 -9.65
CA VAL A 61 -8.11 9.29 -10.36
C VAL A 61 -8.90 10.49 -9.84
N ALA A 62 -8.94 10.71 -8.53
CA ALA A 62 -9.63 11.86 -7.93
C ALA A 62 -8.99 13.21 -8.32
N ALA A 63 -7.68 13.24 -8.58
CA ALA A 63 -6.96 14.46 -8.95
C ALA A 63 -7.09 14.81 -10.44
N ASP A 64 -6.88 13.84 -11.33
CA ASP A 64 -6.97 13.99 -12.79
C ASP A 64 -7.20 12.62 -13.43
N GLU A 65 -8.46 12.23 -13.59
CA GLU A 65 -8.83 10.92 -14.13
C GLU A 65 -8.24 10.65 -15.53
N PRO A 66 -8.39 11.52 -16.55
CA PRO A 66 -7.81 11.28 -17.87
C PRO A 66 -6.30 11.05 -17.83
N LYS A 67 -5.57 11.84 -17.05
CA LYS A 67 -4.12 11.67 -16.91
C LYS A 67 -3.80 10.35 -16.18
N ALA A 68 -4.49 10.06 -15.09
CA ALA A 68 -4.26 8.85 -14.30
C ALA A 68 -4.46 7.57 -15.13
N LEU A 69 -5.55 7.49 -15.91
CA LEU A 69 -5.83 6.34 -16.79
C LEU A 69 -4.73 6.13 -17.84
N GLN A 70 -4.17 7.23 -18.37
CA GLN A 70 -3.04 7.15 -19.30
C GLN A 70 -1.76 6.67 -18.59
N ASP A 71 -1.44 7.19 -17.41
CA ASP A 71 -0.28 6.76 -16.62
C ASP A 71 -0.38 5.27 -16.26
N PHE A 72 -1.57 4.78 -15.87
CA PHE A 72 -1.82 3.36 -15.57
C PHE A 72 -1.62 2.48 -16.81
N THR A 73 -2.11 2.93 -17.96
CA THR A 73 -1.96 2.23 -19.24
C THR A 73 -0.49 2.11 -19.65
N ARG A 74 0.32 3.15 -19.41
CA ARG A 74 1.77 3.13 -19.71
C ARG A 74 2.60 2.47 -18.60
N GLY A 75 2.04 2.29 -17.41
CA GLY A 75 2.78 1.83 -16.23
C GLY A 75 3.76 2.89 -15.70
N GLU A 76 3.46 4.17 -15.89
CA GLU A 76 4.29 5.30 -15.48
C GLU A 76 3.94 5.77 -14.06
N ALA A 77 4.65 6.78 -13.55
CA ALA A 77 4.41 7.39 -12.22
C ALA A 77 4.40 6.43 -11.02
N GLY A 78 5.01 5.24 -11.19
CA GLY A 78 5.06 4.19 -10.17
C GLY A 78 3.80 3.31 -10.11
N PHE A 79 2.98 3.27 -11.15
CA PHE A 79 1.79 2.41 -11.26
C PHE A 79 2.07 1.05 -11.90
N ARG A 80 3.35 0.65 -11.92
CA ARG A 80 3.81 -0.67 -12.36
C ARG A 80 5.10 -1.04 -11.63
N THR A 81 5.19 -2.28 -11.19
CA THR A 81 6.42 -2.90 -10.70
C THR A 81 6.68 -4.21 -11.47
N ALA A 82 7.65 -5.01 -11.05
CA ALA A 82 7.86 -6.35 -11.60
C ALA A 82 6.62 -7.25 -11.40
N ASP A 83 5.95 -7.10 -10.25
CA ASP A 83 4.88 -8.01 -9.81
C ASP A 83 3.49 -7.38 -9.84
N ASN A 84 3.40 -6.05 -9.78
CA ASN A 84 2.14 -5.32 -9.69
C ASN A 84 1.88 -4.47 -10.93
N TYR A 85 0.61 -4.41 -11.34
CA TYR A 85 0.15 -3.44 -12.33
C TYR A 85 -1.29 -3.01 -12.08
N VAL A 86 -1.59 -1.77 -12.51
CA VAL A 86 -2.92 -1.16 -12.40
C VAL A 86 -3.78 -1.47 -13.62
N PHE A 87 -5.07 -1.70 -13.41
CA PHE A 87 -6.09 -1.64 -14.45
C PHE A 87 -7.38 -0.99 -13.92
N CYS A 88 -8.18 -0.41 -14.82
CA CYS A 88 -9.45 0.21 -14.47
C CYS A 88 -10.54 -0.17 -15.48
N VAL A 89 -11.76 -0.29 -14.97
CA VAL A 89 -12.98 -0.56 -15.75
C VAL A 89 -13.96 0.59 -15.51
N GLY A 90 -14.42 1.20 -16.60
CA GLY A 90 -15.37 2.31 -16.57
C GLY A 90 -16.80 1.88 -16.26
N PRO A 91 -17.73 2.85 -16.14
CA PRO A 91 -19.10 2.59 -15.70
C PRO A 91 -19.92 1.73 -16.66
N THR A 92 -19.50 1.62 -17.92
CA THR A 92 -20.13 0.78 -18.95
C THR A 92 -19.62 -0.67 -18.96
N GLY A 93 -18.67 -1.02 -18.09
CA GLY A 93 -17.97 -2.32 -18.12
C GLY A 93 -16.80 -2.37 -19.11
N THR A 94 -16.44 -1.24 -19.73
CA THR A 94 -15.33 -1.14 -20.66
C THR A 94 -14.00 -1.01 -19.92
N MET A 95 -12.97 -1.75 -20.32
CA MET A 95 -11.61 -1.60 -19.78
C MET A 95 -11.00 -0.26 -20.24
N THR A 96 -10.92 0.71 -19.33
CA THR A 96 -10.45 2.09 -19.61
C THR A 96 -8.95 2.25 -19.44
N ALA A 97 -8.31 1.40 -18.64
CA ALA A 97 -6.86 1.35 -18.50
C ALA A 97 -6.38 -0.08 -18.28
N HIS A 98 -5.42 -0.53 -19.08
CA HIS A 98 -4.75 -1.82 -18.88
C HIS A 98 -3.41 -1.84 -19.66
N PRO A 99 -2.32 -2.41 -19.11
CA PRO A 99 -1.04 -2.50 -19.82
C PRO A 99 -1.06 -3.43 -21.04
N ASN A 100 -1.87 -4.50 -21.00
CA ASN A 100 -2.16 -5.33 -22.18
C ASN A 100 -3.09 -4.57 -23.15
N PRO A 101 -2.64 -4.23 -24.37
CA PRO A 101 -3.45 -3.49 -25.32
C PRO A 101 -4.68 -4.25 -25.80
N ILE A 102 -4.68 -5.58 -25.74
CA ILE A 102 -5.78 -6.44 -26.20
C ILE A 102 -7.06 -6.25 -25.37
N LEU A 103 -6.93 -5.83 -24.11
CA LEU A 103 -8.09 -5.70 -23.22
C LEU A 103 -8.73 -4.32 -23.25
N ARG A 104 -8.00 -3.28 -23.68
CA ARG A 104 -8.47 -1.89 -23.65
C ARG A 104 -9.63 -1.69 -24.63
N ASP A 105 -10.55 -0.79 -24.27
CA ASP A 105 -11.68 -0.38 -25.10
C ASP A 105 -12.68 -1.52 -25.43
N HIS A 106 -12.58 -2.64 -24.74
CA HIS A 106 -13.52 -3.77 -24.83
C HIS A 106 -14.40 -3.86 -23.58
N ASP A 107 -15.64 -4.30 -23.76
CA ASP A 107 -16.50 -4.74 -22.65
C ASP A 107 -15.92 -6.02 -22.06
N VAL A 108 -15.61 -5.99 -20.77
CA VAL A 108 -14.94 -7.07 -20.05
C VAL A 108 -15.83 -7.73 -19.00
N ARG A 109 -17.13 -7.46 -19.01
CA ARG A 109 -18.07 -8.07 -18.03
C ARG A 109 -18.21 -9.58 -18.18
N ASP A 110 -18.06 -10.09 -19.40
CA ASP A 110 -18.09 -11.53 -19.68
C ASP A 110 -16.70 -12.19 -19.57
N LEU A 111 -15.66 -11.44 -19.19
CA LEU A 111 -14.32 -11.98 -18.97
C LEU A 111 -14.35 -12.89 -17.75
N HIS A 112 -13.97 -14.15 -17.97
CA HIS A 112 -13.87 -15.17 -16.94
C HIS A 112 -12.56 -15.94 -17.09
N ASP A 113 -12.12 -16.55 -15.99
CA ASP A 113 -10.99 -17.48 -16.01
C ASP A 113 -11.41 -18.89 -16.44
N GLU A 114 -10.44 -19.82 -16.50
CA GLU A 114 -10.70 -21.20 -16.91
C GLU A 114 -11.62 -22.00 -15.97
N THR A 115 -11.90 -21.48 -14.76
CA THR A 115 -12.86 -22.07 -13.82
C THR A 115 -14.29 -21.54 -14.03
N GLY A 116 -14.46 -20.55 -14.92
CA GLY A 116 -15.73 -19.87 -15.14
C GLY A 116 -16.00 -18.72 -14.16
N HIS A 117 -14.97 -18.24 -13.45
CA HIS A 117 -15.12 -17.12 -12.51
C HIS A 117 -15.14 -15.78 -13.24
N TYR A 118 -16.29 -15.11 -13.26
CA TYR A 118 -16.47 -13.76 -13.83
C TYR A 118 -15.94 -12.66 -12.90
N PHE A 119 -14.62 -12.64 -12.68
CA PHE A 119 -13.98 -11.80 -11.68
C PHE A 119 -14.18 -10.29 -11.91
N ILE A 120 -14.25 -9.81 -13.17
CA ILE A 120 -14.53 -8.39 -13.46
C ILE A 120 -15.96 -8.02 -13.08
N ALA A 121 -16.94 -8.88 -13.40
CA ALA A 121 -18.33 -8.64 -13.03
C ALA A 121 -18.50 -8.58 -11.50
N ASP A 122 -17.80 -9.45 -10.77
CA ASP A 122 -17.76 -9.42 -9.32
C ASP A 122 -17.17 -8.10 -8.81
N MET A 123 -16.00 -7.68 -9.30
CA MET A 123 -15.38 -6.40 -8.91
C MET A 123 -16.34 -5.22 -9.14
N LEU A 124 -16.98 -5.15 -10.31
CA LEU A 124 -17.93 -4.07 -10.63
C LEU A 124 -19.13 -4.03 -9.67
N ARG A 125 -19.60 -5.21 -9.24
CA ARG A 125 -20.73 -5.38 -8.32
C ARG A 125 -20.38 -5.04 -6.88
N THR A 126 -19.18 -5.37 -6.42
CA THR A 126 -18.81 -5.29 -5.00
C THR A 126 -17.96 -4.08 -4.63
N ALA A 127 -17.30 -3.43 -5.60
CA ALA A 127 -16.42 -2.28 -5.34
C ALA A 127 -17.16 -1.09 -4.72
N LYS A 128 -16.62 -0.61 -3.60
CA LYS A 128 -17.12 0.56 -2.87
C LYS A 128 -16.06 1.65 -2.75
N PRO A 129 -16.44 2.94 -2.73
CA PRO A 129 -15.49 4.03 -2.51
C PRO A 129 -14.88 3.94 -1.12
N GLY A 130 -13.56 4.11 -1.03
CA GLY A 130 -12.84 4.11 0.25
C GLY A 130 -12.64 2.74 0.90
N GLU A 131 -13.13 1.66 0.28
CA GLU A 131 -12.92 0.28 0.72
C GLU A 131 -11.98 -0.43 -0.25
N VAL A 132 -11.00 -1.16 0.29
CA VAL A 132 -10.13 -2.05 -0.49
C VAL A 132 -10.68 -3.47 -0.37
N SER A 133 -11.18 -4.01 -1.47
CA SER A 133 -11.62 -5.39 -1.58
C SER A 133 -10.55 -6.25 -2.27
N GLU A 134 -10.68 -7.57 -2.13
CA GLU A 134 -9.72 -8.56 -2.63
C GLU A 134 -10.46 -9.66 -3.39
N ILE A 135 -9.82 -10.21 -4.42
CA ILE A 135 -10.32 -11.31 -5.22
C ILE A 135 -9.16 -12.11 -5.82
N HIS A 136 -9.33 -13.44 -5.88
CA HIS A 136 -8.35 -14.38 -6.44
C HIS A 136 -8.94 -15.06 -7.67
N TYR A 137 -8.14 -15.20 -8.71
CA TYR A 137 -8.54 -15.82 -9.97
C TYR A 137 -7.31 -16.25 -10.78
N LEU A 138 -7.51 -16.98 -11.87
CA LEU A 138 -6.44 -17.37 -12.79
C LEU A 138 -6.32 -16.37 -13.94
N PHE A 139 -5.10 -15.87 -14.19
CA PHE A 139 -4.86 -14.95 -15.30
C PHE A 139 -3.46 -15.12 -15.90
N PRO A 140 -3.30 -15.02 -17.23
CA PRO A 140 -1.97 -15.09 -17.82
C PRO A 140 -1.13 -13.85 -17.47
N ARG A 141 0.18 -14.04 -17.33
CA ARG A 141 1.14 -12.93 -17.29
C ARG A 141 1.17 -12.20 -18.64
N LEU A 142 1.55 -10.93 -18.62
CA LEU A 142 1.73 -10.15 -19.85
C LEU A 142 2.72 -10.85 -20.79
N GLY A 143 2.31 -11.12 -22.03
CA GLY A 143 3.12 -11.83 -23.02
C GLY A 143 3.08 -13.36 -22.92
N SER A 144 2.31 -13.92 -21.98
CA SER A 144 2.05 -15.37 -21.85
C SER A 144 0.58 -15.68 -22.14
N THR A 145 0.29 -16.94 -22.46
CA THR A 145 -1.07 -17.49 -22.55
C THR A 145 -1.39 -18.45 -21.41
N LYS A 146 -0.38 -18.88 -20.63
CA LYS A 146 -0.57 -19.77 -19.50
C LYS A 146 -1.16 -19.01 -18.31
N ALA A 147 -2.37 -19.37 -17.90
CA ALA A 147 -3.00 -18.83 -16.69
C ALA A 147 -2.22 -19.25 -15.44
N VAL A 148 -2.09 -18.33 -14.49
CA VAL A 148 -1.47 -18.54 -13.18
C VAL A 148 -2.31 -17.86 -12.09
N PRO A 149 -2.22 -18.30 -10.83
CA PRO A 149 -2.86 -17.62 -9.71
C PRO A 149 -2.50 -16.14 -9.65
N LYS A 150 -3.52 -15.33 -9.39
CA LYS A 150 -3.40 -13.89 -9.28
C LYS A 150 -4.31 -13.39 -8.17
N THR A 151 -3.73 -12.60 -7.27
CA THR A 151 -4.45 -11.87 -6.22
C THR A 151 -4.61 -10.42 -6.65
N THR A 152 -5.84 -9.90 -6.61
CA THR A 152 -6.14 -8.53 -7.05
C THR A 152 -6.86 -7.77 -5.97
N PHE A 153 -6.37 -6.57 -5.67
CA PHE A 153 -7.01 -5.61 -4.80
C PHE A 153 -7.73 -4.56 -5.64
N TYR A 154 -8.94 -4.19 -5.26
CA TYR A 154 -9.75 -3.27 -6.05
C TYR A 154 -10.60 -2.34 -5.18
N THR A 155 -10.95 -1.18 -5.73
CA THR A 155 -11.78 -0.17 -5.10
C THR A 155 -12.55 0.63 -6.15
N ARG A 156 -13.62 1.31 -5.73
CA ARG A 156 -14.31 2.27 -6.60
C ARG A 156 -13.63 3.64 -6.48
N ALA A 157 -13.12 4.16 -7.58
CA ALA A 157 -12.46 5.45 -7.69
C ALA A 157 -13.21 6.33 -8.70
N GLY A 158 -14.05 7.24 -8.22
CA GLY A 158 -15.00 7.96 -9.08
C GLY A 158 -15.96 6.99 -9.77
N ASP A 159 -16.13 7.14 -11.08
CA ASP A 159 -16.94 6.24 -11.91
C ASP A 159 -16.18 4.98 -12.37
N GLN A 160 -14.89 4.90 -12.05
CA GLN A 160 -14.05 3.75 -12.37
C GLN A 160 -14.06 2.73 -11.22
N VAL A 161 -13.98 1.45 -11.56
CA VAL A 161 -13.47 0.42 -10.65
C VAL A 161 -12.03 0.15 -11.04
N CYS A 162 -11.11 0.53 -10.17
CA CYS A 162 -9.68 0.38 -10.39
C CYS A 162 -9.10 -0.70 -9.47
N ALA A 163 -8.07 -1.37 -9.96
CA ALA A 163 -7.52 -2.55 -9.33
C ALA A 163 -6.01 -2.64 -9.53
N VAL A 164 -5.33 -3.25 -8.55
CA VAL A 164 -3.91 -3.61 -8.61
C VAL A 164 -3.82 -5.12 -8.49
N GLY A 165 -3.32 -5.74 -9.55
CA GLY A 165 -3.11 -7.18 -9.58
C GLY A 165 -1.67 -7.53 -9.25
N SER A 166 -1.49 -8.46 -8.30
CA SER A 166 -0.22 -9.13 -8.01
C SER A 166 -0.32 -10.57 -8.48
N TYR A 167 0.65 -11.02 -9.27
CA TYR A 167 0.78 -12.47 -9.46
C TYR A 167 1.41 -13.04 -8.22
N ASP A 168 0.92 -14.18 -7.76
CA ASP A 168 1.62 -14.96 -6.76
C ASP A 168 2.88 -15.48 -7.47
N GLY A 169 3.99 -14.76 -7.31
CA GLY A 169 5.30 -15.35 -7.51
C GLY A 169 5.56 -16.26 -6.33
N ASP A 170 6.29 -17.35 -6.52
CA ASP A 170 6.88 -18.10 -5.42
C ASP A 170 7.50 -17.06 -4.48
N ALA A 171 6.94 -16.84 -3.28
CA ALA A 171 7.27 -15.69 -2.44
C ALA A 171 8.79 -15.56 -2.15
N SER A 172 9.52 -16.65 -2.32
CA SER A 172 10.98 -16.75 -2.29
C SER A 172 11.72 -16.06 -3.45
N ALA A 173 11.13 -15.95 -4.64
CA ALA A 173 11.78 -15.35 -5.81
C ALA A 173 11.84 -13.81 -5.73
N HIS A 174 10.84 -13.18 -5.13
CA HIS A 174 10.84 -11.72 -4.89
C HIS A 174 11.84 -11.34 -3.80
N ASP A 175 11.85 -12.08 -2.69
CA ASP A 175 12.84 -11.96 -1.61
C ASP A 175 14.27 -12.11 -2.13
N GLN A 176 14.52 -13.12 -2.97
CA GLN A 176 15.81 -13.32 -3.63
C GLN A 176 16.20 -12.20 -4.60
N THR A 177 15.23 -11.60 -5.29
CA THR A 177 15.49 -10.53 -6.27
C THR A 177 15.81 -9.19 -5.58
N VAL A 178 15.14 -8.89 -4.47
CA VAL A 178 15.42 -7.71 -3.64
C VAL A 178 16.79 -7.83 -2.98
N GLU A 179 17.10 -8.99 -2.38
CA GLU A 179 18.41 -9.27 -1.80
C GLU A 179 19.52 -9.15 -2.86
N THR A 180 19.32 -9.76 -4.03
CA THR A 180 20.29 -9.68 -5.14
C THR A 180 20.50 -8.24 -5.62
N SER A 181 19.43 -7.44 -5.70
CA SER A 181 19.51 -6.03 -6.10
C SER A 181 20.23 -5.18 -5.07
N ALA A 182 19.99 -5.43 -3.78
CA ALA A 182 20.68 -4.76 -2.68
C ALA A 182 22.18 -5.08 -2.69
N VAL A 183 22.55 -6.35 -2.93
CA VAL A 183 23.95 -6.78 -3.06
C VAL A 183 24.64 -6.10 -4.25
N GLN A 184 23.97 -6.00 -5.40
CA GLN A 184 24.53 -5.30 -6.56
C GLN A 184 24.70 -3.80 -6.34
N LEU A 185 23.72 -3.15 -5.69
CA LEU A 185 23.80 -1.73 -5.37
C LEU A 185 24.95 -1.45 -4.38
N ARG A 186 25.10 -2.31 -3.36
CA ARG A 186 26.19 -2.28 -2.39
C ARG A 186 27.55 -2.35 -3.07
N ASP A 187 27.77 -3.34 -3.94
CA ASP A 187 29.02 -3.50 -4.67
C ASP A 187 29.36 -2.28 -5.54
N ARG A 188 28.36 -1.69 -6.19
CA ARG A 188 28.55 -0.45 -6.97
C ARG A 188 28.93 0.73 -6.08
N LEU A 189 28.28 0.88 -4.93
CA LEU A 189 28.58 1.97 -3.99
C LEU A 189 29.99 1.81 -3.40
N ASP A 190 30.40 0.61 -3.00
CA ASP A 190 31.76 0.33 -2.48
C ASP A 190 32.87 0.69 -3.48
N LYS A 191 32.61 0.50 -4.78
CA LYS A 191 33.53 0.83 -5.87
C LYS A 191 33.58 2.31 -6.20
N THR A 192 32.49 3.05 -5.97
CA THR A 192 32.35 4.46 -6.40
C THR A 192 32.55 5.47 -5.27
N LEU A 193 32.36 5.07 -4.01
CA LEU A 193 32.48 5.96 -2.85
C LEU A 193 33.92 6.48 -2.66
N PRO A 194 34.09 7.81 -2.49
CA PRO A 194 35.37 8.40 -2.10
C PRO A 194 35.90 7.79 -0.79
N VAL A 195 37.22 7.63 -0.70
CA VAL A 195 37.89 7.01 0.47
C VAL A 195 37.50 7.67 1.79
N ALA A 196 37.30 8.99 1.79
CA ALA A 196 36.90 9.75 2.98
C ALA A 196 35.54 9.35 3.57
N LEU A 197 34.61 8.80 2.77
CA LEU A 197 33.26 8.45 3.21
C LEU A 197 33.12 6.97 3.62
N ARG A 198 34.15 6.14 3.37
CA ARG A 198 34.11 4.70 3.68
C ARG A 198 33.86 4.38 5.16
N PRO A 199 34.45 5.09 6.14
CA PRO A 199 34.19 4.81 7.55
C PRO A 199 32.72 5.03 7.93
N THR A 200 32.11 6.13 7.46
CA THR A 200 30.71 6.44 7.71
C THR A 200 29.78 5.42 7.04
N TRP A 201 30.12 5.03 5.82
CA TRP A 201 29.41 3.97 5.10
C TRP A 201 29.47 2.64 5.87
N ASN A 202 30.65 2.17 6.25
CA ASN A 202 30.79 0.93 7.00
C ASN A 202 29.99 0.93 8.32
N ALA A 203 30.05 2.03 9.08
CA ALA A 203 29.28 2.18 10.31
C ALA A 203 27.76 2.12 10.08
N TYR A 204 27.28 2.74 9.01
CA TYR A 204 25.87 2.63 8.61
C TYR A 204 25.49 1.18 8.30
N LEU A 205 26.33 0.45 7.57
CA LEU A 205 26.06 -0.94 7.20
C LEU A 205 26.08 -1.89 8.40
N GLU A 206 26.95 -1.65 9.36
CA GLU A 206 26.97 -2.39 10.64
C GLU A 206 25.68 -2.16 11.43
N ALA A 207 25.18 -0.93 11.47
CA ALA A 207 23.90 -0.61 12.11
C ALA A 207 22.73 -1.33 11.43
N VAL A 208 22.66 -1.30 10.10
CA VAL A 208 21.63 -2.02 9.32
C VAL A 208 21.71 -3.53 9.57
N ALA A 209 22.92 -4.10 9.60
CA ALA A 209 23.10 -5.53 9.87
C ALA A 209 22.64 -5.93 11.28
N HIS A 210 22.88 -5.08 12.29
CA HIS A 210 22.40 -5.30 13.65
C HIS A 210 20.87 -5.31 13.72
N GLU A 211 20.21 -4.34 13.11
CA GLU A 211 18.74 -4.26 13.06
C GLU A 211 18.12 -5.47 12.34
N ALA A 212 18.72 -5.91 11.24
CA ALA A 212 18.29 -7.12 10.54
C ALA A 212 18.39 -8.36 11.43
N ALA A 213 19.50 -8.54 12.15
CA ALA A 213 19.69 -9.66 13.06
C ALA A 213 18.68 -9.66 14.23
N GLU A 214 18.34 -8.49 14.79
CA GLU A 214 17.33 -8.37 15.84
C GLU A 214 15.93 -8.73 15.34
N ARG A 215 15.60 -8.30 14.11
CA ARG A 215 14.34 -8.65 13.45
C ARG A 215 14.24 -10.16 13.21
N ASP A 216 15.29 -10.78 12.67
CA ASP A 216 15.33 -12.22 12.39
C ASP A 216 15.18 -13.04 13.68
N ALA A 217 15.91 -12.67 14.74
CA ALA A 217 15.78 -13.30 16.05
C ALA A 217 14.36 -13.17 16.63
N THR A 218 13.68 -12.06 16.35
CA THR A 218 12.29 -11.85 16.76
C THR A 218 11.33 -12.73 15.98
N MET A 219 11.51 -12.82 14.65
CA MET A 219 10.69 -13.69 13.80
C MET A 219 10.86 -15.17 14.15
N ASP A 220 12.06 -15.61 14.49
CA ASP A 220 12.31 -16.99 14.92
C ASP A 220 11.62 -17.31 16.25
N ARG A 221 11.66 -16.38 17.22
CA ARG A 221 10.89 -16.52 18.46
C ARG A 221 9.38 -16.63 18.20
N LEU A 222 8.85 -15.86 17.25
CA LEU A 222 7.45 -15.93 16.87
C LEU A 222 7.12 -17.27 16.21
N ARG A 223 7.93 -17.74 15.26
CA ARG A 223 7.78 -19.06 14.62
C ARG A 223 7.82 -20.20 15.64
N ASP A 224 8.73 -20.13 16.61
CA ASP A 224 8.80 -21.10 17.70
C ASP A 224 7.58 -21.06 18.62
N SER A 225 7.06 -19.86 18.91
CA SER A 225 5.81 -19.72 19.64
C SER A 225 4.65 -20.37 18.89
N VAL A 226 4.52 -20.09 17.58
CA VAL A 226 3.47 -20.67 16.73
C VAL A 226 3.59 -22.20 16.68
N ARG A 227 4.79 -22.75 16.47
CA ARG A 227 5.03 -24.20 16.47
C ARG A 227 4.63 -24.85 17.78
N ARG A 228 4.99 -24.24 18.92
CA ARG A 228 4.60 -24.74 20.25
C ARG A 228 3.09 -24.71 20.44
N THR A 229 2.42 -23.64 20.04
CA THR A 229 0.96 -23.53 20.12
C THR A 229 0.27 -24.58 19.23
N GLN A 230 0.76 -24.79 18.01
CA GLN A 230 0.22 -25.81 17.10
C GLN A 230 0.38 -27.23 17.68
N ALA A 231 1.53 -27.54 18.28
CA ALA A 231 1.76 -28.83 18.93
C ALA A 231 0.83 -29.07 20.14
N LEU A 232 0.55 -28.03 20.94
CA LEU A 232 -0.40 -28.11 22.05
C LEU A 232 -1.82 -28.37 21.56
N LEU A 233 -2.26 -27.67 20.49
CA LEU A 233 -3.58 -27.86 19.89
C LEU A 233 -3.74 -29.29 19.31
N ALA A 234 -2.69 -29.83 18.68
CA ALA A 234 -2.68 -31.20 18.17
C ALA A 234 -2.69 -32.26 19.30
N GLY A 235 -2.06 -31.99 20.44
CA GLY A 235 -2.07 -32.88 21.61
C GLY A 235 -3.40 -32.89 22.38
N THR A 236 -4.17 -31.80 22.31
CA THR A 236 -5.50 -31.73 22.95
C THR A 236 -6.59 -32.52 22.24
N SER A 237 -6.42 -32.90 20.97
CA SER A 237 -7.43 -33.68 20.23
C SER A 237 -7.42 -35.18 20.53
N THR A 238 -6.40 -35.71 21.21
CA THR A 238 -6.28 -37.15 21.52
C THR A 238 -6.84 -37.56 22.89
N GLY A 239 -7.40 -36.63 23.68
CA GLY A 239 -7.85 -36.88 25.06
C GLY A 239 -9.35 -37.15 25.29
N ALA A 240 -10.20 -37.07 24.26
CA ALA A 240 -11.65 -37.21 24.41
C ALA A 240 -12.16 -38.56 23.89
N ALA A 241 -11.72 -39.67 24.50
CA ALA A 241 -12.40 -40.96 24.35
C ALA A 241 -13.18 -41.26 25.64
N SER A 242 -14.50 -41.00 25.59
CA SER A 242 -15.45 -41.42 26.62
C SER A 242 -15.63 -42.94 26.58
N PRO A 243 -15.68 -43.67 27.71
CA PRO A 243 -16.09 -45.07 27.70
C PRO A 243 -17.61 -45.12 27.44
N ALA A 244 -18.00 -45.91 26.45
CA ALA A 244 -19.40 -46.26 26.13
C ALA A 244 -19.81 -47.53 26.94
N PRO A 245 -21.12 -47.82 27.01
CA PRO A 245 -21.89 -48.03 28.26
C PRO A 245 -21.62 -49.31 29.03
#